data_AF-A0A949IES1-F1
#
_entry.id   AF-A0A949IES1-F1
#
_cell.length_a   1.000
_cell.length_b   1.000
_cell.length_c   1.000
_cell.angle_alpha   90.00
_cell.angle_beta   90.00
_cell.angle_gamma   90.00
#
_symmetry.space_group_name_H-M   'P 1'
#
loop_
_entity.id
_entity.type
_entity.pdbx_description
1 polymer ?
#
loop_
_entity_poly.entity_id
_entity_poly.type
_entity_poly.pdbx_seq_one_letter_code
_entity_poly.pdbx_strand_id
1 'polypeptide(L)'
;MDTKIETKNHVDNRAMLGELFYRASLIRMEHLADALFVAHRNKLPLGRVMVMLGMIRHRWLEQALDLQNLVRQNILAEKLAPKALEICVLNQKSVAEALKDLGWEGDPARNTANLGDILVEAKLLSAKTIEDTRGLCKHVGLPLSRVLILQGLIDQRVLEATLSAQTLLRQGRCDKKEVLAALSSAAHLIDCEKALAVQEDPTPFLRLDELLLLAGLLTEREQSLFENFEKFDEKSGRPVPLGEFIVESGMYSASLISAAVRLQHMLARHELNPACAARSLGLVFSQTLSLSKAIQEASAIPDLFDGSLSFYNLLRLSGLVTAFDIRRLGHLPRHIETSELVEDRLVKTGILSRSAYEATKRCHLLMKEGFISAEQAVIVLHHWSWSGEGLTRVLQNLRWDGGELPTLKAMAFRA
;
A
#
# COMPACT_ATOMS: atom_id res chain seq x y z
N MET A 1 -34.32 23.50 4.53
CA MET A 1 -33.23 23.26 5.48
C MET A 1 -32.83 21.82 5.28
N ASP A 2 -31.96 21.54 4.30
CA ASP A 2 -31.50 20.18 4.02
C ASP A 2 -29.98 20.24 3.87
N THR A 3 -29.29 20.11 4.98
CA THR A 3 -27.84 19.89 5.01
C THR A 3 -27.58 18.46 4.56
N LYS A 4 -27.27 18.29 3.28
CA LYS A 4 -26.57 17.11 2.78
C LYS A 4 -25.22 17.02 3.51
N ILE A 5 -25.13 16.10 4.45
CA ILE A 5 -23.86 15.69 5.04
C ILE A 5 -23.18 14.85 3.96
N GLU A 6 -22.30 15.47 3.17
CA GLU A 6 -21.32 14.75 2.36
C GLU A 6 -20.38 14.02 3.32
N THR A 7 -20.71 12.78 3.67
CA THR A 7 -19.77 11.86 4.31
C THR A 7 -18.77 11.42 3.27
N LYS A 8 -17.80 12.29 2.94
CA LYS A 8 -16.54 11.83 2.36
C LYS A 8 -16.00 10.77 3.32
N ASN A 9 -15.75 9.57 2.80
CA ASN A 9 -15.02 8.51 3.49
C ASN A 9 -13.65 9.08 3.88
N HIS A 10 -13.56 9.69 5.06
CA HIS A 10 -12.31 10.16 5.60
C HIS A 10 -11.53 8.91 6.01
N VAL A 11 -10.70 8.43 5.08
CA VAL A 11 -9.61 7.52 5.44
C VAL A 11 -8.82 8.26 6.51
N ASP A 12 -8.72 7.65 7.68
CA ASP A 12 -7.94 8.18 8.80
C ASP A 12 -6.46 8.20 8.39
N ASN A 13 -6.04 9.33 7.81
CA ASN A 13 -4.69 9.57 7.32
C ASN A 13 -3.68 9.77 8.46
N ARG A 14 -4.10 9.66 9.73
CA ARG A 14 -3.21 9.77 10.88
C ARG A 14 -2.16 8.66 10.85
N ALA A 15 -0.89 9.09 10.87
CA ALA A 15 0.30 8.24 10.82
C ALA A 15 0.31 7.24 9.67
N MET A 16 0.22 7.69 8.41
CA MET A 16 0.48 6.82 7.26
C MET A 16 1.87 6.18 7.38
N LEU A 17 1.97 4.91 6.99
CA LEU A 17 3.20 4.14 7.22
C LEU A 17 4.39 4.74 6.46
N GLY A 18 4.18 5.18 5.22
CA GLY A 18 5.20 5.84 4.41
C GLY A 18 5.66 7.16 5.02
N GLU A 19 4.72 7.98 5.47
CA GLU A 19 4.97 9.25 6.15
C GLU A 19 5.74 9.06 7.46
N LEU A 20 5.44 8.01 8.22
CA LEU A 20 6.15 7.69 9.45
C LEU A 20 7.65 7.39 9.19
N PHE A 21 7.95 6.62 8.15
CA PHE A 21 9.34 6.34 7.75
C PHE A 21 10.05 7.57 7.18
N TYR A 22 9.34 8.40 6.42
CA TYR A 22 9.87 9.65 5.88
C TYR A 22 10.20 10.65 7.00
N ARG A 23 9.27 10.89 7.93
CA ARG A 23 9.44 11.79 9.08
C ARG A 23 10.48 11.31 10.09
N ALA A 24 10.71 10.01 10.18
CA ALA A 24 11.80 9.44 10.98
C ALA A 24 13.16 9.53 10.27
N SER A 25 13.24 10.19 9.09
CA SER A 25 14.43 10.31 8.25
C SER A 25 15.06 8.96 7.87
N LEU A 26 14.27 7.89 7.86
CA LEU A 26 14.73 6.54 7.52
C LEU A 26 14.68 6.28 6.01
N ILE A 27 13.85 7.04 5.29
CA ILE A 27 13.63 6.92 3.84
C ILE A 27 13.49 8.30 3.23
N ARG A 28 14.02 8.47 2.02
CA ARG A 28 13.90 9.70 1.23
C ARG A 28 12.60 9.73 0.42
N MET A 29 12.13 10.93 0.10
CA MET A 29 10.91 11.12 -0.68
C MET A 29 10.94 10.37 -2.03
N GLU A 30 12.08 10.35 -2.71
CA GLU A 30 12.30 9.62 -3.97
C GLU A 30 11.94 8.13 -3.85
N HIS A 31 12.56 7.45 -2.87
CA HIS A 31 12.31 6.03 -2.60
C HIS A 31 10.87 5.76 -2.16
N LEU A 32 10.27 6.68 -1.38
CA LEU A 32 8.88 6.56 -0.96
C LEU A 32 7.92 6.67 -2.16
N ALA A 33 8.18 7.60 -3.08
CA ALA A 33 7.38 7.78 -4.28
C ALA A 33 7.41 6.54 -5.19
N ASP A 34 8.59 5.95 -5.39
CA ASP A 34 8.75 4.69 -6.14
C ASP A 34 7.99 3.54 -5.47
N ALA A 35 8.10 3.41 -4.14
CA ALA A 35 7.39 2.40 -3.38
C ALA A 35 5.86 2.58 -3.47
N LEU A 36 5.37 3.82 -3.39
CA LEU A 36 3.96 4.15 -3.55
C LEU A 36 3.45 3.81 -4.95
N PHE A 37 4.23 4.10 -5.98
CA PHE A 37 3.88 3.75 -7.36
C PHE A 37 3.75 2.23 -7.55
N VAL A 38 4.72 1.46 -7.08
CA VAL A 38 4.68 -0.01 -7.13
C VAL A 38 3.50 -0.54 -6.29
N ALA A 39 3.28 0.01 -5.10
CA ALA A 39 2.18 -0.39 -4.22
C ALA A 39 0.81 -0.15 -4.86
N HIS A 40 0.54 1.05 -5.35
CA HIS A 40 -0.76 1.40 -5.92
C HIS A 40 -1.03 0.65 -7.22
N ARG A 41 -0.03 0.58 -8.12
CA ARG A 41 -0.15 -0.13 -9.40
C ARG A 41 -0.45 -1.62 -9.21
N ASN A 42 0.15 -2.25 -8.21
CA ASN A 42 -0.01 -3.68 -7.96
C ASN A 42 -1.04 -4.00 -6.86
N LYS A 43 -1.70 -2.97 -6.30
CA LYS A 43 -2.63 -3.08 -5.17
C LYS A 43 -1.99 -3.74 -3.94
N LEU A 44 -0.69 -3.59 -3.75
CA LEU A 44 0.04 -4.19 -2.63
C LEU A 44 0.16 -3.21 -1.46
N PRO A 45 0.26 -3.71 -0.21
CA PRO A 45 0.50 -2.86 0.96
C PRO A 45 1.86 -2.18 0.86
N LEU A 46 1.90 -0.87 1.07
CA LEU A 46 3.12 -0.05 0.96
C LEU A 46 4.27 -0.62 1.80
N GLY A 47 4.03 -0.95 3.08
CA GLY A 47 5.07 -1.50 3.95
C GLY A 47 5.70 -2.79 3.42
N ARG A 48 4.89 -3.66 2.81
CA ARG A 48 5.36 -4.91 2.21
C ARG A 48 6.20 -4.64 0.97
N VAL A 49 5.78 -3.69 0.14
CA VAL A 49 6.54 -3.24 -1.04
C VAL A 49 7.89 -2.66 -0.61
N MET A 50 7.94 -1.83 0.42
CA MET A 50 9.20 -1.26 0.93
C MET A 50 10.18 -2.34 1.43
N VAL A 51 9.68 -3.40 2.08
CA VAL A 51 10.51 -4.57 2.47
C VAL A 51 10.97 -5.35 1.23
N MET A 52 10.09 -5.55 0.26
CA MET A 52 10.37 -6.28 -0.98
C MET A 52 11.46 -5.57 -1.80
N LEU A 53 11.35 -4.26 -1.96
CA LEU A 53 12.33 -3.40 -2.64
C LEU A 53 13.62 -3.23 -1.83
N GLY A 54 13.69 -3.78 -0.61
CA GLY A 54 14.88 -3.71 0.24
C GLY A 54 15.12 -2.35 0.90
N MET A 55 14.14 -1.45 0.87
CA MET A 55 14.22 -0.12 1.48
C MET A 55 14.18 -0.20 3.02
N ILE A 56 13.41 -1.15 3.56
CA ILE A 56 13.31 -1.39 5.02
C ILE A 56 13.39 -2.87 5.36
N ARG A 57 13.66 -3.17 6.64
CA ARG A 57 13.67 -4.54 7.19
C ARG A 57 12.30 -4.90 7.77
N HIS A 58 12.00 -6.20 7.81
CA HIS A 58 10.75 -6.73 8.39
C HIS A 58 10.52 -6.25 9.84
N ARG A 59 11.57 -6.30 10.68
CA ARG A 59 11.51 -5.83 12.07
C ARG A 59 11.12 -4.34 12.17
N TRP A 60 11.62 -3.50 11.27
CA TRP A 60 11.30 -2.07 11.27
C TRP A 60 9.85 -1.82 10.84
N LEU A 61 9.36 -2.61 9.89
CA LEU A 61 7.96 -2.59 9.49
C LEU A 61 7.03 -2.95 10.66
N GLU A 62 7.34 -3.99 11.44
CA GLU A 62 6.57 -4.37 12.63
C GLU A 62 6.53 -3.23 13.66
N GLN A 63 7.69 -2.65 13.99
CA GLN A 63 7.78 -1.51 14.93
C GLN A 63 6.98 -0.29 14.45
N ALA A 64 7.02 0.00 13.15
CA ALA A 64 6.28 1.10 12.55
C ALA A 64 4.76 0.85 12.57
N LEU A 65 4.31 -0.39 12.35
CA LEU A 65 2.90 -0.77 12.44
C LEU A 65 2.38 -0.66 13.88
N ASP A 66 3.17 -1.05 14.88
CA ASP A 66 2.81 -0.89 16.29
C ASP A 66 2.60 0.59 16.64
N LEU A 67 3.53 1.46 16.26
CA LEU A 67 3.42 2.90 16.46
C LEU A 67 2.23 3.52 15.71
N GLN A 68 2.01 3.13 14.45
CA GLN A 68 0.85 3.56 13.67
C GLN A 68 -0.46 3.17 14.34
N ASN A 69 -0.55 1.95 14.89
CA ASN A 69 -1.74 1.48 15.59
C ASN A 69 -2.01 2.32 16.84
N LEU A 70 -0.99 2.66 17.62
CA LEU A 70 -1.13 3.53 18.80
C LEU A 70 -1.60 4.94 18.43
N VAL A 71 -1.10 5.51 17.33
CA VAL A 71 -1.55 6.84 16.85
C VAL A 71 -3.00 6.80 16.39
N ARG A 72 -3.38 5.79 15.59
CA ARG A 72 -4.77 5.63 15.11
C ARG A 72 -5.79 5.42 16.22
N GLN A 73 -5.36 4.87 17.36
CA GLN A 73 -6.20 4.70 18.53
C GLN A 73 -6.27 5.97 19.40
N ASN A 74 -5.64 7.08 18.98
CA ASN A 74 -5.49 8.31 19.76
C ASN A 74 -4.80 8.08 21.12
N ILE A 75 -4.00 7.01 21.23
CA ILE A 75 -3.25 6.65 22.45
C ILE A 75 -1.87 7.32 22.44
N LEU A 76 -1.25 7.43 21.26
CA LEU A 76 0.04 8.08 21.05
C LEU A 76 -0.12 9.35 20.21
N ALA A 77 0.51 10.44 20.64
CA ALA A 77 0.54 11.66 19.86
C ALA A 77 1.29 11.44 18.54
N GLU A 78 0.71 11.91 17.43
CA GLU A 78 1.26 11.72 16.08
C GLU A 78 2.72 12.17 15.95
N LYS A 79 3.10 13.27 16.61
CA LYS A 79 4.46 13.83 16.60
C LYS A 79 5.50 12.98 17.34
N LEU A 80 5.07 12.10 18.25
CA LEU A 80 5.99 11.24 19.01
C LEU A 80 6.35 9.97 18.23
N ALA A 81 5.47 9.50 17.35
CA ALA A 81 5.67 8.25 16.63
C ALA A 81 6.92 8.25 15.72
N PRO A 82 7.22 9.29 14.91
CA PRO A 82 8.44 9.31 14.10
C PRO A 82 9.72 9.23 14.93
N LYS A 83 9.78 9.97 16.05
CA LYS A 83 10.92 9.97 16.98
C LYS A 83 11.10 8.61 17.65
N ALA A 84 10.00 7.98 18.06
CA ALA A 84 10.05 6.64 18.64
C ALA A 84 10.56 5.61 17.62
N LEU A 85 10.13 5.71 16.37
CA LEU A 85 10.58 4.83 15.29
C LEU A 85 12.07 5.01 14.99
N GLU A 86 12.54 6.26 14.94
CA GLU A 86 13.96 6.59 14.75
C GLU A 86 14.82 5.93 15.85
N ILE A 87 14.42 6.08 17.12
CA ILE A 87 15.11 5.45 18.27
C ILE A 87 15.09 3.92 18.17
N CYS A 88 13.97 3.32 17.78
CA CYS A 88 13.85 1.87 17.59
C CYS A 88 14.85 1.34 16.56
N VAL A 89 15.02 2.06 15.46
CA VAL A 89 15.86 1.64 14.34
C VAL A 89 17.34 1.89 14.61
N LEU A 90 17.70 3.08 15.10
CA LEU A 90 19.09 3.45 15.37
C LEU A 90 19.67 2.69 16.57
N ASN A 91 18.90 2.60 17.66
CA ASN A 91 19.37 1.98 18.91
C ASN A 91 18.99 0.49 19.02
N GLN A 92 18.30 -0.07 18.02
CA GLN A 92 17.83 -1.46 18.00
C GLN A 92 16.95 -1.86 19.20
N LYS A 93 16.26 -0.88 19.79
CA LYS A 93 15.37 -1.07 20.95
C LYS A 93 13.99 -1.58 20.56
N SER A 94 13.23 -2.06 21.53
CA SER A 94 11.80 -2.34 21.36
C SER A 94 10.98 -1.04 21.32
N VAL A 95 9.75 -1.09 20.78
CA VAL A 95 8.84 0.07 20.76
C VAL A 95 8.54 0.56 22.17
N ALA A 96 8.34 -0.38 23.10
CA ALA A 96 8.08 -0.05 24.50
C ALA A 96 9.25 0.67 25.17
N GLU A 97 10.49 0.24 24.91
CA GLU A 97 11.69 0.92 25.42
C GLU A 97 11.87 2.31 24.80
N ALA A 98 11.69 2.44 23.49
CA ALA A 98 11.82 3.72 22.80
C ALA A 98 10.77 4.74 23.28
N LEU A 99 9.53 4.30 23.55
CA LEU A 99 8.49 5.14 24.10
C LEU A 99 8.78 5.55 25.56
N LYS A 100 9.34 4.64 26.36
CA LYS A 100 9.79 4.97 27.73
C LYS A 100 10.93 6.00 27.73
N ASP A 101 11.89 5.88 26.81
CA ASP A 101 12.97 6.86 26.65
C ASP A 101 12.41 8.26 26.31
N LEU A 102 11.28 8.31 25.61
CA LEU A 102 10.56 9.55 25.28
C LEU A 102 9.61 10.04 26.40
N GLY A 103 9.61 9.36 27.56
CA GLY A 103 8.77 9.71 28.72
C GLY A 103 7.29 9.36 28.56
N TRP A 104 6.95 8.41 27.68
CA TRP A 104 5.58 7.95 27.50
C TRP A 104 5.24 6.80 28.46
N GLU A 105 4.18 6.98 29.26
CA GLU A 105 3.78 6.06 30.34
C GLU A 105 2.53 5.22 30.00
N GLY A 106 2.08 5.22 28.74
CA GLY A 106 0.93 4.42 28.34
C GLY A 106 1.23 2.93 28.20
N ASP A 107 0.16 2.14 28.00
CA ASP A 107 0.28 0.71 27.71
C ASP A 107 0.40 0.50 26.18
N PRO A 108 1.56 0.05 25.66
CA PRO A 108 1.75 -0.17 24.23
C PRO A 108 0.96 -1.39 23.71
N ALA A 109 0.48 -2.27 24.60
CA ALA A 109 -0.30 -3.46 24.23
C ALA A 109 -1.81 -3.18 24.17
N ARG A 110 -2.27 -1.99 24.57
CA ARG A 110 -3.69 -1.65 24.54
C ARG A 110 -4.17 -1.55 23.10
N ASN A 111 -4.94 -2.55 22.67
CA ASN A 111 -5.48 -2.64 21.32
C ASN A 111 -7.01 -2.69 21.37
N THR A 112 -7.63 -1.55 21.62
CA THR A 112 -9.10 -1.46 21.68
C THR A 112 -9.68 -1.29 20.27
N ALA A 113 -10.77 -2.01 19.98
CA ALA A 113 -11.49 -1.96 18.70
C ALA A 113 -10.68 -2.48 17.49
N ASN A 114 -10.02 -3.64 17.63
CA ASN A 114 -9.41 -4.31 16.48
C ASN A 114 -10.49 -4.82 15.50
N LEU A 115 -10.17 -4.83 14.21
CA LEU A 115 -11.13 -5.22 13.17
C LEU A 115 -11.65 -6.64 13.40
N GLY A 116 -10.74 -7.57 13.71
CA GLY A 116 -11.09 -8.96 13.99
C GLY A 116 -12.04 -9.11 15.18
N ASP A 117 -11.80 -8.36 16.25
CA ASP A 117 -12.61 -8.44 17.47
C ASP A 117 -14.02 -7.89 17.20
N ILE A 118 -14.13 -6.79 16.46
CA ILE A 118 -15.43 -6.21 16.06
C ILE A 118 -16.23 -7.23 15.22
N LEU A 119 -15.59 -7.90 14.25
CA LEU A 119 -16.24 -8.89 13.39
C LEU A 119 -16.72 -10.13 14.16
N VAL A 120 -15.96 -10.56 15.17
CA VAL A 120 -16.33 -11.69 16.04
C VAL A 120 -17.47 -11.29 16.98
N GLU A 121 -17.37 -10.13 17.62
CA GLU A 121 -18.38 -9.64 18.55
C GLU A 121 -19.71 -9.32 17.85
N ALA A 122 -19.66 -8.84 16.59
CA ALA A 122 -20.83 -8.66 15.74
C ALA A 122 -21.39 -9.98 15.17
N LYS A 123 -20.78 -11.13 15.51
CA LYS A 123 -21.14 -12.48 15.05
C LYS A 123 -21.10 -12.66 13.53
N LEU A 124 -20.29 -11.86 12.83
CA LEU A 124 -20.11 -11.98 11.38
C LEU A 124 -19.09 -13.07 11.04
N LEU A 125 -18.08 -13.26 11.88
CA LEU A 125 -17.07 -14.30 11.73
C LEU A 125 -16.80 -15.04 13.03
N SER A 126 -16.31 -16.27 12.93
CA SER A 126 -15.85 -17.02 14.09
C SER A 126 -14.44 -16.58 14.52
N ALA A 127 -14.14 -16.68 15.81
CA ALA A 127 -12.80 -16.41 16.33
C ALA A 127 -11.73 -17.29 15.66
N LYS A 128 -12.08 -18.55 15.34
CA LYS A 128 -11.21 -19.46 14.61
C LYS A 128 -10.89 -18.95 13.21
N THR A 129 -11.90 -18.50 12.47
CA THR A 129 -11.72 -17.93 11.12
C THR A 129 -10.79 -16.72 11.16
N ILE A 130 -10.96 -15.82 12.13
CA ILE A 130 -10.07 -14.66 12.28
C ILE A 130 -8.64 -15.08 12.59
N GLU A 131 -8.42 -16.08 13.45
CA GLU A 131 -7.08 -16.53 13.78
C GLU A 131 -6.39 -17.23 12.60
N ASP A 132 -7.12 -18.09 11.87
CA ASP A 132 -6.63 -18.75 10.66
C ASP A 132 -6.26 -17.70 9.59
N THR A 133 -7.14 -16.72 9.36
CA THR A 133 -6.87 -15.60 8.43
C THR A 133 -5.70 -14.74 8.92
N ARG A 134 -5.54 -14.52 10.24
CA ARG A 134 -4.40 -13.76 10.80
C ARG A 134 -3.09 -14.49 10.56
N GLY A 135 -3.06 -15.81 10.70
CA GLY A 135 -1.92 -16.64 10.30
C GLY A 135 -1.55 -16.41 8.84
N LEU A 136 -2.54 -16.51 7.95
CA LEU A 136 -2.35 -16.24 6.51
C LEU A 136 -1.83 -14.82 6.24
N CYS A 137 -2.36 -13.80 6.92
CA CYS A 137 -1.92 -12.42 6.79
C CYS A 137 -0.43 -12.26 7.11
N LYS A 138 0.06 -12.93 8.17
CA LYS A 138 1.49 -12.90 8.54
C LYS A 138 2.36 -13.50 7.45
N HIS A 139 1.92 -14.57 6.82
CA HIS A 139 2.69 -15.25 5.77
C HIS A 139 2.68 -14.52 4.43
N VAL A 140 1.50 -14.07 3.99
CA VAL A 140 1.30 -13.41 2.68
C VAL A 140 1.70 -11.93 2.76
N GLY A 141 1.68 -11.32 3.95
CA GLY A 141 2.02 -9.91 4.16
C GLY A 141 0.92 -8.95 3.68
N LEU A 142 -0.33 -9.41 3.64
CA LEU A 142 -1.51 -8.60 3.30
C LEU A 142 -2.33 -8.27 4.57
N PRO A 143 -2.99 -7.09 4.63
CA PRO A 143 -3.86 -6.71 5.74
C PRO A 143 -5.04 -7.68 5.91
N LEU A 144 -5.47 -7.87 7.17
CA LEU A 144 -6.60 -8.72 7.53
C LEU A 144 -7.86 -8.41 6.70
N SER A 145 -8.21 -7.14 6.60
CA SER A 145 -9.34 -6.66 5.80
C SER A 145 -9.28 -7.14 4.34
N ARG A 146 -8.09 -7.10 3.74
CA ARG A 146 -7.89 -7.45 2.34
C ARG A 146 -7.95 -8.95 2.10
N VAL A 147 -7.34 -9.73 2.99
CA VAL A 147 -7.37 -11.20 2.92
C VAL A 147 -8.79 -11.72 3.11
N LEU A 148 -9.56 -11.15 4.04
CA LEU A 148 -10.98 -11.52 4.25
C LEU A 148 -11.83 -11.35 2.99
N ILE A 149 -11.64 -10.26 2.24
CA ILE A 149 -12.32 -10.06 0.95
C ILE A 149 -11.81 -11.04 -0.11
N LEU A 150 -10.48 -11.20 -0.24
CA LEU A 150 -9.90 -12.05 -1.29
C LEU A 150 -10.24 -13.53 -1.10
N GLN A 151 -10.43 -13.98 0.13
CA GLN A 151 -10.91 -15.34 0.43
C GLN A 151 -12.45 -15.47 0.31
N GLY A 152 -13.17 -14.39 0.03
CA GLY A 152 -14.63 -14.39 -0.03
C GLY A 152 -15.32 -14.62 1.33
N LEU A 153 -14.64 -14.30 2.43
CA LEU A 153 -15.17 -14.48 3.79
C LEU A 153 -16.09 -13.32 4.20
N ILE A 154 -15.85 -12.12 3.66
CA ILE A 154 -16.66 -10.91 3.89
C ILE A 154 -16.78 -10.12 2.59
N ASP A 155 -17.96 -9.52 2.35
CA ASP A 155 -18.19 -8.58 1.26
C ASP A 155 -17.62 -7.18 1.51
N GLN A 156 -17.25 -6.48 0.43
CA GLN A 156 -16.64 -5.15 0.49
C GLN A 156 -17.47 -4.13 1.30
N ARG A 157 -18.79 -4.12 1.15
CA ARG A 157 -19.67 -3.18 1.88
C ARG A 157 -19.69 -3.43 3.39
N VAL A 158 -19.72 -4.70 3.80
CA VAL A 158 -19.65 -5.06 5.23
C VAL A 158 -18.31 -4.63 5.81
N LEU A 159 -17.22 -4.81 5.06
CA LEU A 159 -15.92 -4.33 5.49
C LEU A 159 -15.89 -2.80 5.63
N GLU A 160 -16.38 -2.05 4.63
CA GLU A 160 -16.43 -0.58 4.66
C GLU A 160 -17.25 -0.06 5.86
N ALA A 161 -18.41 -0.67 6.13
CA ALA A 161 -19.20 -0.38 7.33
C ALA A 161 -18.43 -0.69 8.62
N THR A 162 -17.72 -1.82 8.67
CA THR A 162 -16.92 -2.22 9.84
C THR A 162 -15.74 -1.28 10.09
N LEU A 163 -15.06 -0.82 9.04
CA LEU A 163 -13.97 0.15 9.15
C LEU A 163 -14.48 1.52 9.59
N SER A 164 -15.63 1.96 9.08
CA SER A 164 -16.27 3.21 9.50
C SER A 164 -16.67 3.16 10.97
N ALA A 165 -17.30 2.06 11.39
CA ALA A 165 -17.59 1.75 12.79
C ALA A 165 -16.35 1.75 13.67
N GLN A 166 -15.27 1.11 13.23
CA GLN A 166 -13.98 1.09 13.95
C GLN A 166 -13.41 2.50 14.14
N THR A 167 -13.44 3.33 13.11
CA THR A 167 -12.97 4.72 13.19
C THR A 167 -13.80 5.51 14.19
N LEU A 168 -15.13 5.38 14.18
CA LEU A 168 -16.01 6.05 15.14
C LEU A 168 -15.77 5.60 16.59
N LEU A 169 -15.52 4.30 16.81
CA LEU A 169 -15.17 3.75 18.12
C LEU A 169 -13.83 4.28 18.61
N ARG A 170 -12.81 4.36 17.75
CA ARG A 170 -11.48 4.91 18.09
C ARG A 170 -11.52 6.40 18.39
N GLN A 171 -12.46 7.12 17.78
CA GLN A 171 -12.71 8.53 18.06
C GLN A 171 -13.57 8.75 19.33
N GLY A 172 -14.06 7.67 19.95
CA GLY A 172 -14.94 7.75 21.14
C GLY A 172 -16.31 8.38 20.85
N ARG A 173 -16.74 8.40 19.58
CA ARG A 173 -17.97 9.09 19.13
C ARG A 173 -19.23 8.24 19.26
N CYS A 174 -19.09 6.94 19.44
CA CYS A 174 -20.20 6.00 19.53
C CYS A 174 -19.96 4.96 20.62
N ASP A 175 -21.02 4.45 21.24
CA ASP A 175 -20.91 3.34 22.18
C ASP A 175 -20.77 2.00 21.45
N LYS A 176 -19.95 1.11 22.03
CA LYS A 176 -19.58 -0.17 21.42
C LYS A 176 -20.79 -1.05 21.13
N LYS A 177 -21.79 -1.05 22.02
CA LYS A 177 -23.00 -1.89 21.88
C LYS A 177 -23.90 -1.46 20.72
N GLU A 178 -24.06 -0.15 20.53
CA GLU A 178 -24.88 0.42 19.46
C GLU A 178 -24.28 0.12 18.09
N VAL A 179 -22.95 0.27 17.98
CA VAL A 179 -22.21 -0.03 16.75
C VAL A 179 -22.32 -1.51 16.37
N LEU A 180 -22.19 -2.43 17.33
CA LEU A 180 -22.31 -3.86 17.07
C LEU A 180 -23.73 -4.25 16.61
N ALA A 181 -24.77 -3.67 17.22
CA ALA A 181 -26.15 -3.89 16.81
C ALA A 181 -26.40 -3.40 15.38
N ALA A 182 -25.93 -2.20 15.05
CA ALA A 182 -26.05 -1.61 13.71
C ALA A 182 -25.28 -2.41 12.64
N LEU A 183 -24.10 -2.94 12.98
CA LEU A 183 -23.30 -3.76 12.06
C LEU A 183 -23.99 -5.09 11.76
N SER A 184 -24.55 -5.73 12.78
CA SER A 184 -25.28 -6.99 12.63
C SER A 184 -26.53 -6.83 11.75
N SER A 185 -27.29 -5.75 11.94
CA SER A 185 -28.48 -5.49 11.12
C SER A 185 -28.14 -5.09 9.69
N ALA A 186 -27.08 -4.28 9.48
CA ALA A 186 -26.61 -3.91 8.15
C ALA A 186 -26.13 -5.13 7.35
N ALA A 187 -25.42 -6.08 7.98
CA ALA A 187 -24.97 -7.30 7.33
C ALA A 187 -26.14 -8.18 6.84
N HIS A 188 -27.25 -8.20 7.57
CA HIS A 188 -28.46 -8.95 7.20
C HIS A 188 -29.32 -8.26 6.13
N LEU A 189 -29.12 -6.97 5.88
CA LEU A 189 -29.86 -6.18 4.87
C LEU A 189 -29.15 -6.13 3.50
N ILE A 190 -27.98 -6.76 3.37
CA ILE A 190 -27.22 -6.79 2.12
C ILE A 190 -27.65 -8.03 1.31
N ASP A 191 -28.92 -8.10 0.99
CA ASP A 191 -29.44 -8.86 -0.15
C ASP A 191 -30.06 -7.84 -1.11
N CYS A 192 -29.22 -7.19 -1.92
CA CYS A 192 -29.62 -6.48 -3.14
C CYS A 192 -28.39 -6.04 -3.95
N GLU A 193 -28.52 -6.18 -5.26
CA GLU A 193 -27.50 -6.33 -6.29
C GLU A 193 -26.48 -5.18 -6.50
N LYS A 194 -25.52 -5.49 -7.37
CA LYS A 194 -24.56 -4.60 -8.02
C LYS A 194 -25.26 -3.48 -8.79
N ALA A 195 -24.86 -2.23 -8.53
CA ALA A 195 -24.71 -1.14 -9.51
C ALA A 195 -24.66 0.17 -8.73
N LEU A 196 -23.45 0.71 -8.53
CA LEU A 196 -23.13 2.13 -8.30
C LEU A 196 -21.64 2.19 -7.94
N ALA A 197 -20.79 1.65 -8.82
CA ALA A 197 -19.42 2.12 -8.88
C ALA A 197 -19.49 3.42 -9.69
N VAL A 198 -19.73 4.54 -9.01
CA VAL A 198 -19.31 5.82 -9.59
C VAL A 198 -17.82 5.64 -9.84
N GLN A 199 -17.39 5.77 -11.10
CA GLN A 199 -15.98 5.90 -11.44
C GLN A 199 -15.51 7.21 -10.80
N GLU A 200 -15.12 7.14 -9.53
CA GLU A 200 -14.34 8.19 -8.92
C GLU A 200 -12.98 8.18 -9.63
N ASP A 201 -12.56 9.34 -10.14
CA ASP A 201 -11.21 9.49 -10.65
C ASP A 201 -10.22 8.99 -9.59
N PRO A 202 -9.19 8.22 -9.97
CA PRO A 202 -8.26 7.66 -9.01
C PRO A 202 -7.61 8.79 -8.20
N THR A 203 -7.73 8.70 -6.88
CA THR A 203 -7.13 9.68 -5.98
C THR A 203 -5.62 9.65 -6.14
N PRO A 204 -4.95 10.80 -6.31
CA PRO A 204 -3.50 10.83 -6.43
C PRO A 204 -2.85 10.31 -5.15
N PHE A 205 -1.99 9.30 -5.29
CA PHE A 205 -1.26 8.71 -4.16
C PHE A 205 -0.08 9.57 -3.68
N LEU A 206 0.29 10.58 -4.45
CA LEU A 206 1.36 11.54 -4.17
C LEU A 206 0.75 12.93 -4.06
N ARG A 207 0.98 13.62 -2.94
CA ARG A 207 0.45 14.97 -2.73
C ARG A 207 1.19 16.01 -3.59
N LEU A 208 0.61 17.19 -3.72
CA LEU A 208 1.14 18.24 -4.61
C LEU A 208 2.48 18.79 -4.08
N ASP A 209 2.54 19.07 -2.80
CA ASP A 209 3.74 19.47 -2.07
C ASP A 209 4.85 18.40 -2.12
N GLU A 210 4.48 17.13 -2.03
CA GLU A 210 5.41 16.00 -2.19
C GLU A 210 5.97 15.92 -3.62
N LEU A 211 5.15 16.13 -4.65
CA LEU A 211 5.61 16.16 -6.04
C LEU A 211 6.54 17.35 -6.30
N LEU A 212 6.24 18.52 -5.74
CA LEU A 212 7.09 19.70 -5.84
C LEU A 212 8.43 19.50 -5.12
N LEU A 213 8.44 18.83 -3.97
CA LEU A 213 9.66 18.42 -3.28
C LEU A 213 10.49 17.44 -4.13
N LEU A 214 9.85 16.42 -4.71
CA LEU A 214 10.52 15.47 -5.61
C LEU A 214 11.15 16.13 -6.83
N ALA A 215 10.49 17.16 -7.37
CA ALA A 215 11.02 17.95 -8.48
C ALA A 215 12.17 18.90 -8.07
N GLY A 216 12.52 18.95 -6.78
CA GLY A 216 13.52 19.87 -6.24
C GLY A 216 13.07 21.33 -6.24
N LEU A 217 11.76 21.57 -6.37
CA LEU A 217 11.18 22.92 -6.35
C LEU A 217 10.94 23.37 -4.91
N LEU A 218 10.49 22.48 -4.02
CA LEU A 218 10.38 22.75 -2.60
C LEU A 218 11.55 22.17 -1.81
N THR A 219 11.91 22.83 -0.73
CA THR A 219 12.75 22.28 0.34
C THR A 219 11.89 21.59 1.41
N GLU A 220 12.47 20.67 2.19
CA GLU A 220 11.78 20.00 3.30
C GLU A 220 11.22 21.00 4.34
N ARG A 221 11.91 22.13 4.52
CA ARG A 221 11.46 23.21 5.42
C ARG A 221 10.19 23.87 4.90
N GLU A 222 10.11 24.15 3.60
CA GLU A 222 8.92 24.74 3.00
C GLU A 222 7.77 23.75 2.96
N GLN A 223 8.05 22.47 2.69
CA GLN A 223 7.04 21.41 2.75
C GLN A 223 6.36 21.35 4.14
N SER A 224 7.13 21.52 5.22
CA SER A 224 6.58 21.51 6.58
C SER A 224 5.51 22.59 6.84
N LEU A 225 5.50 23.69 6.05
CA LEU A 225 4.47 24.72 6.14
C LEU A 225 3.11 24.26 5.58
N PHE A 226 3.10 23.23 4.74
CA PHE A 226 1.89 22.64 4.15
C PHE A 226 1.44 21.37 4.87
N GLU A 227 2.19 20.91 5.88
CA GLU A 227 1.77 19.83 6.75
C GLU A 227 0.55 20.28 7.57
N ASN A 228 -0.57 19.59 7.37
CA ASN A 228 -1.89 19.95 7.95
C ASN A 228 -2.45 21.29 7.46
N PHE A 229 -2.18 21.64 6.20
CA PHE A 229 -2.82 22.78 5.57
C PHE A 229 -4.35 22.61 5.55
N GLU A 230 -5.02 23.34 6.44
CA GLU A 230 -6.48 23.45 6.51
C GLU A 230 -6.85 24.94 6.57
N LYS A 231 -6.87 25.60 5.42
CA LYS A 231 -7.45 26.94 5.29
C LYS A 231 -8.83 26.82 4.68
N PHE A 232 -9.79 27.53 5.28
CA PHE A 232 -11.13 27.67 4.74
C PHE A 232 -11.26 29.05 4.12
N ASP A 233 -11.86 29.09 2.94
CA ASP A 233 -12.23 30.36 2.32
C ASP A 233 -13.38 30.98 3.13
N GLU A 234 -13.14 32.20 3.64
CA GLU A 234 -14.09 32.96 4.45
C GLU A 234 -15.42 33.21 3.71
N LYS A 235 -15.41 33.21 2.37
CA LYS A 235 -16.61 33.50 1.56
C LYS A 235 -17.41 32.24 1.22
N SER A 236 -16.75 31.11 0.96
CA SER A 236 -17.42 29.88 0.53
C SER A 236 -17.55 28.82 1.63
N GLY A 237 -16.83 28.97 2.75
CA GLY A 237 -16.77 27.97 3.83
C GLY A 237 -16.13 26.65 3.40
N ARG A 238 -15.50 26.61 2.22
CA ARG A 238 -14.85 25.41 1.67
C ARG A 238 -13.35 25.43 1.96
N PRO A 239 -12.73 24.26 2.16
CA PRO A 239 -11.28 24.19 2.26
C PRO A 239 -10.65 24.64 0.94
N VAL A 240 -9.72 25.59 1.02
CA VAL A 240 -8.93 26.08 -0.11
C VAL A 240 -8.02 24.93 -0.56
N PRO A 241 -8.01 24.55 -1.85
CA PRO A 241 -7.08 23.55 -2.33
C PRO A 241 -5.65 24.09 -2.26
N LEU A 242 -4.70 23.24 -1.86
CA LEU A 242 -3.30 23.63 -1.68
C LEU A 242 -2.70 24.33 -2.93
N GLY A 243 -3.07 23.87 -4.13
CA GLY A 243 -2.61 24.48 -5.38
C GLY A 243 -3.04 25.94 -5.55
N GLU A 244 -4.25 26.30 -5.15
CA GLU A 244 -4.74 27.69 -5.21
C GLU A 244 -3.98 28.56 -4.22
N PHE A 245 -3.80 28.07 -2.98
CA PHE A 245 -3.02 28.77 -1.97
C PHE A 245 -1.56 29.03 -2.39
N ILE A 246 -0.91 28.07 -3.05
CA ILE A 246 0.46 28.22 -3.55
C ILE A 246 0.55 29.33 -4.62
N VAL A 247 -0.48 29.49 -5.45
CA VAL A 247 -0.55 30.54 -6.47
C VAL A 247 -0.84 31.90 -5.83
N GLU A 248 -1.81 31.97 -4.91
CA GLU A 248 -2.19 33.20 -4.22
C GLU A 248 -1.06 33.77 -3.35
N SER A 249 -0.28 32.90 -2.72
CA SER A 249 0.91 33.30 -1.96
C SER A 249 2.08 33.76 -2.84
N GLY A 250 1.96 33.63 -4.17
CA GLY A 250 2.97 34.06 -5.13
C GLY A 250 4.22 33.17 -5.17
N MET A 251 4.20 31.99 -4.56
CA MET A 251 5.36 31.08 -4.57
C MET A 251 5.61 30.49 -5.95
N TYR A 252 4.55 30.13 -6.69
CA TYR A 252 4.65 29.56 -8.03
C TYR A 252 3.55 30.09 -8.96
N SER A 253 3.81 30.03 -10.27
CA SER A 253 2.83 30.44 -11.27
C SER A 253 1.65 29.45 -11.39
N ALA A 254 0.47 29.97 -11.75
CA ALA A 254 -0.71 29.14 -12.01
C ALA A 254 -0.47 28.09 -13.10
N SER A 255 0.37 28.40 -14.10
CA SER A 255 0.73 27.46 -15.17
C SER A 255 1.55 26.27 -14.67
N LEU A 256 2.51 26.50 -13.76
CA LEU A 256 3.33 25.44 -13.17
C LEU A 256 2.48 24.54 -12.26
N ILE A 257 1.63 25.13 -11.43
CA ILE A 257 0.75 24.37 -10.53
C ILE A 257 -0.29 23.58 -11.32
N SER A 258 -0.85 24.14 -12.39
CA SER A 258 -1.73 23.40 -13.30
C SER A 258 -1.01 22.20 -13.93
N ALA A 259 0.25 22.36 -14.34
CA ALA A 259 1.06 21.26 -14.85
C ALA A 259 1.32 20.18 -13.79
N ALA A 260 1.65 20.57 -12.56
CA ALA A 260 1.86 19.65 -11.44
C ALA A 260 0.59 18.85 -11.12
N VAL A 261 -0.57 19.50 -11.05
CA VAL A 261 -1.87 18.83 -10.82
C VAL A 261 -2.17 17.85 -11.95
N ARG A 262 -1.91 18.21 -13.22
CA ARG A 262 -2.08 17.27 -14.34
C ARG A 262 -1.17 16.05 -14.22
N LEU A 263 0.09 16.24 -13.84
CA LEU A 263 1.02 15.14 -13.58
C LEU A 263 0.52 14.24 -12.45
N GLN A 264 -0.05 14.79 -11.36
CA GLN A 264 -0.65 13.98 -10.29
C GLN A 264 -1.76 13.05 -10.80
N HIS A 265 -2.61 13.53 -11.72
CA HIS A 265 -3.67 12.69 -12.31
C HIS A 265 -3.07 11.58 -13.21
N MET A 266 -2.03 11.89 -14.00
CA MET A 266 -1.34 10.89 -14.82
C MET A 266 -0.63 9.82 -13.96
N LEU A 267 -0.06 10.23 -12.81
CA LEU A 267 0.49 9.32 -11.81
C LEU A 267 -0.59 8.41 -11.23
N ALA A 268 -1.73 8.98 -10.83
CA ALA A 268 -2.86 8.25 -10.25
C ALA A 268 -3.41 7.17 -11.20
N ARG A 269 -3.32 7.41 -12.52
CA ARG A 269 -3.70 6.47 -13.58
C ARG A 269 -2.60 5.48 -13.99
N HIS A 270 -1.41 5.59 -13.40
CA HIS A 270 -0.23 4.78 -13.72
C HIS A 270 0.29 4.94 -15.16
N GLU A 271 -0.08 6.04 -15.83
CA GLU A 271 0.43 6.39 -17.15
C GLU A 271 1.89 6.86 -17.07
N LEU A 272 2.27 7.38 -15.91
CA LEU A 272 3.57 7.95 -15.67
C LEU A 272 4.18 7.48 -14.34
N ASN A 273 5.50 7.41 -14.40
CA ASN A 273 6.49 7.47 -13.35
C ASN A 273 6.59 8.62 -12.32
N PRO A 274 6.77 8.43 -11.01
CA PRO A 274 7.09 9.56 -10.13
C PRO A 274 8.38 10.30 -10.52
N ALA A 275 9.44 9.57 -10.87
CA ALA A 275 10.71 10.16 -11.29
C ALA A 275 10.57 10.93 -12.61
N CYS A 276 9.88 10.36 -13.60
CA CYS A 276 9.56 11.04 -14.85
C CYS A 276 8.67 12.27 -14.62
N ALA A 277 7.69 12.23 -13.70
CA ALA A 277 6.86 13.38 -13.35
C ALA A 277 7.69 14.51 -12.76
N ALA A 278 8.58 14.19 -11.80
CA ALA A 278 9.46 15.14 -11.16
C ALA A 278 10.40 15.81 -12.17
N ARG A 279 11.04 15.03 -13.05
CA ARG A 279 11.88 15.55 -14.15
C ARG A 279 11.08 16.44 -15.10
N SER A 280 9.90 16.00 -15.51
CA SER A 280 9.01 16.76 -16.39
C SER A 280 8.65 18.11 -15.76
N LEU A 281 8.34 18.13 -14.47
CA LEU A 281 7.99 19.35 -13.76
C LEU A 281 9.19 20.30 -13.62
N GLY A 282 10.39 19.76 -13.37
CA GLY A 282 11.64 20.51 -13.38
C GLY A 282 11.97 21.14 -14.75
N LEU A 283 11.67 20.44 -15.85
CA LEU A 283 11.80 20.97 -17.22
C LEU A 283 10.78 22.08 -17.52
N VAL A 284 9.53 21.93 -17.07
CA VAL A 284 8.51 22.99 -17.18
C VAL A 284 8.93 24.24 -16.41
N PHE A 285 9.53 24.08 -15.23
CA PHE A 285 10.01 25.20 -14.42
C PHE A 285 11.23 25.89 -15.02
N SER A 286 12.26 25.13 -15.41
CA SER A 286 13.56 25.68 -15.86
C SER A 286 13.55 26.19 -17.30
N GLN A 287 12.83 25.54 -18.20
CA GLN A 287 12.86 25.82 -19.64
C GLN A 287 11.53 26.37 -20.18
N THR A 288 10.50 26.53 -19.34
CA THR A 288 9.15 26.98 -19.74
C THR A 288 8.54 26.18 -20.89
N LEU A 289 8.91 24.89 -20.98
CA LEU A 289 8.39 23.98 -21.99
C LEU A 289 6.91 23.69 -21.74
N SER A 290 6.18 23.35 -22.82
CA SER A 290 4.85 22.76 -22.68
C SER A 290 4.96 21.39 -22.00
N LEU A 291 4.00 21.06 -21.13
CA LEU A 291 3.97 19.79 -20.39
C LEU A 291 4.19 18.56 -21.29
N SER A 292 3.62 18.55 -22.50
CA SER A 292 3.78 17.46 -23.46
C SER A 292 5.23 17.24 -23.91
N LYS A 293 5.98 18.31 -24.18
CA LYS A 293 7.39 18.23 -24.59
C LYS A 293 8.27 17.82 -23.41
N ALA A 294 8.00 18.37 -22.23
CA ALA A 294 8.71 18.02 -21.02
C ALA A 294 8.59 16.52 -20.68
N ILE A 295 7.40 15.93 -20.86
CA ILE A 295 7.18 14.48 -20.66
C ILE A 295 7.99 13.66 -21.67
N GLN A 296 7.98 14.05 -22.95
CA GLN A 296 8.70 13.35 -24.00
C GLN A 296 10.22 13.33 -23.72
N GLU A 297 10.79 14.46 -23.32
CA GLU A 297 12.21 14.55 -22.96
C GLU A 297 12.52 13.78 -21.68
N ALA A 298 11.66 13.88 -20.65
CA ALA A 298 11.86 13.16 -19.39
C ALA A 298 11.76 11.64 -19.54
N SER A 299 10.95 11.15 -20.49
CA SER A 299 10.80 9.72 -20.79
C SER A 299 11.99 9.10 -21.53
N ALA A 300 12.90 9.91 -22.08
CA ALA A 300 14.10 9.41 -22.75
C ALA A 300 15.09 8.79 -21.75
N ILE A 301 15.01 9.18 -20.48
CA ILE A 301 15.83 8.63 -19.40
C ILE A 301 15.07 7.44 -18.78
N PRO A 302 15.62 6.22 -18.81
CA PRO A 302 14.97 5.05 -18.24
C PRO A 302 14.95 5.14 -16.72
N ASP A 303 13.80 4.79 -16.13
CA ASP A 303 13.62 4.81 -14.68
C ASP A 303 14.03 3.49 -14.04
N LEU A 304 14.51 3.56 -12.80
CA LEU A 304 14.94 2.39 -12.02
C LEU A 304 13.77 1.44 -11.71
N PHE A 305 12.57 2.00 -11.52
CA PHE A 305 11.35 1.26 -11.23
C PHE A 305 10.28 1.60 -12.26
N ASP A 306 9.96 0.61 -13.09
CA ASP A 306 8.89 0.71 -14.08
C ASP A 306 7.50 0.41 -13.48
N GLY A 307 7.42 0.10 -12.18
CA GLY A 307 6.19 -0.27 -11.48
C GLY A 307 5.74 -1.72 -11.67
N SER A 308 6.42 -2.49 -12.53
CA SER A 308 6.09 -3.89 -12.75
C SER A 308 6.68 -4.78 -11.65
N LEU A 309 5.96 -5.84 -11.29
CA LEU A 309 6.50 -6.86 -10.40
C LEU A 309 7.26 -7.90 -11.22
N SER A 310 8.58 -7.98 -10.99
CA SER A 310 9.40 -9.05 -11.55
C SER A 310 9.01 -10.41 -10.96
N PHE A 311 9.42 -11.49 -11.64
CA PHE A 311 9.26 -12.85 -11.13
C PHE A 311 9.95 -13.00 -9.75
N TYR A 312 11.17 -12.50 -9.62
CA TYR A 312 11.88 -12.43 -8.34
C TYR A 312 11.08 -11.73 -7.24
N ASN A 313 10.42 -10.60 -7.55
CA ASN A 313 9.57 -9.89 -6.59
C ASN A 313 8.38 -10.76 -6.14
N LEU A 314 7.77 -11.52 -7.06
CA LEU A 314 6.67 -12.44 -6.73
C LEU A 314 7.12 -13.60 -5.83
N LEU A 315 8.31 -14.17 -6.06
CA LEU A 315 8.90 -15.18 -5.16
C LEU A 315 9.11 -14.65 -3.74
N ARG A 316 9.59 -13.41 -3.63
CA ARG A 316 9.80 -12.72 -2.35
C ARG A 316 8.48 -12.44 -1.64
N LEU A 317 7.47 -11.98 -2.36
CA LEU A 317 6.17 -11.64 -1.79
C LEU A 317 5.41 -12.88 -1.30
N SER A 318 5.46 -13.98 -2.06
CA SER A 318 4.84 -15.27 -1.72
C SER A 318 5.54 -16.03 -0.58
N GLY A 319 6.73 -15.57 -0.16
CA GLY A 319 7.51 -16.22 0.89
C GLY A 319 8.21 -17.51 0.44
N LEU A 320 8.14 -17.86 -0.84
CA LEU A 320 8.86 -18.99 -1.44
C LEU A 320 10.38 -18.77 -1.41
N VAL A 321 10.82 -17.51 -1.36
CA VAL A 321 12.23 -17.13 -1.18
C VAL A 321 12.34 -16.08 -0.09
N THR A 322 13.15 -16.36 0.92
CA THR A 322 13.36 -15.44 2.06
C THR A 322 14.59 -14.55 1.85
N ALA A 323 14.78 -13.55 2.72
CA ALA A 323 16.01 -12.76 2.73
C ALA A 323 17.25 -13.56 3.15
N PHE A 324 17.06 -14.62 3.93
CA PHE A 324 18.14 -15.51 4.32
C PHE A 324 18.65 -16.31 3.12
N ASP A 325 17.73 -16.85 2.31
CA ASP A 325 18.06 -17.65 1.12
C ASP A 325 18.91 -16.86 0.11
N ILE A 326 18.62 -15.57 -0.02
CA ILE A 326 19.36 -14.69 -0.93
C ILE A 326 20.76 -14.35 -0.39
N ARG A 327 20.88 -14.15 0.92
CA ARG A 327 22.22 -13.97 1.52
C ARG A 327 23.05 -15.23 1.32
N ARG A 328 22.44 -16.40 1.51
CA ARG A 328 23.07 -17.70 1.26
C ARG A 328 23.51 -17.85 -0.21
N LEU A 329 22.72 -17.39 -1.17
CA LEU A 329 23.14 -17.27 -2.58
C LEU A 329 24.35 -16.37 -2.78
N GLY A 330 24.39 -15.23 -2.09
CA GLY A 330 25.50 -14.27 -2.20
C GLY A 330 26.84 -14.80 -1.68
N HIS A 331 26.81 -15.74 -0.73
CA HIS A 331 28.00 -16.40 -0.17
C HIS A 331 28.48 -17.61 -0.97
N LEU A 332 27.67 -18.12 -1.92
CA LEU A 332 28.07 -19.21 -2.79
C LEU A 332 29.06 -18.70 -3.85
N PRO A 333 30.10 -19.48 -4.21
CA PRO A 333 31.04 -19.10 -5.27
C PRO A 333 30.26 -18.74 -6.53
N ARG A 334 30.46 -17.52 -7.05
CA ARG A 334 29.89 -17.14 -8.34
C ARG A 334 30.58 -18.00 -9.39
N HIS A 335 29.89 -19.00 -9.93
CA HIS A 335 30.27 -19.55 -11.22
C HIS A 335 30.24 -18.38 -12.23
N ILE A 336 31.26 -18.31 -13.09
CA ILE A 336 31.70 -17.13 -13.85
C ILE A 336 30.67 -16.65 -14.90
N GLU A 337 29.53 -17.31 -15.02
CA GLU A 337 28.44 -16.90 -15.91
C GLU A 337 27.66 -15.71 -15.32
N THR A 338 28.23 -14.52 -15.49
CA THR A 338 27.73 -13.22 -15.02
C THR A 338 26.36 -12.78 -15.58
N SER A 339 25.71 -13.60 -16.41
CA SER A 339 24.42 -13.28 -17.03
C SER A 339 23.24 -14.15 -16.55
N GLU A 340 23.47 -15.08 -15.61
CA GLU A 340 22.37 -15.91 -15.12
C GLU A 340 21.40 -15.13 -14.24
N LEU A 341 20.11 -15.21 -14.58
CA LEU A 341 19.01 -14.67 -13.79
C LEU A 341 19.05 -15.25 -12.36
N VAL A 342 18.66 -14.44 -11.36
CA VAL A 342 18.69 -14.83 -9.95
C VAL A 342 17.82 -16.08 -9.72
N GLU A 343 16.71 -16.15 -10.45
CA GLU A 343 15.75 -17.24 -10.49
C GLU A 343 16.38 -18.58 -10.86
N ASP A 344 17.22 -18.61 -11.89
CA ASP A 344 17.84 -19.84 -12.36
C ASP A 344 18.89 -20.34 -11.36
N ARG A 345 19.61 -19.39 -10.73
CA ARG A 345 20.53 -19.70 -9.63
C ARG A 345 19.82 -20.25 -8.40
N LEU A 346 18.64 -19.72 -8.06
CA LEU A 346 17.81 -20.24 -6.97
C LEU A 346 17.41 -21.71 -7.20
N VAL A 347 17.09 -22.08 -8.44
CA VAL A 347 16.75 -23.47 -8.79
C VAL A 347 17.99 -24.37 -8.79
N LYS A 348 19.09 -23.94 -9.41
CA LYS A 348 20.34 -24.72 -9.49
C LYS A 348 20.92 -25.04 -8.11
N THR A 349 20.80 -24.11 -7.15
CA THR A 349 21.28 -24.28 -5.78
C THR A 349 20.34 -25.09 -4.90
N GLY A 350 19.18 -25.51 -5.42
CA GLY A 350 18.18 -26.28 -4.69
C GLY A 350 17.40 -25.47 -3.63
N ILE A 351 17.57 -24.14 -3.60
CA ILE A 351 16.83 -23.26 -2.70
C ILE A 351 15.37 -23.16 -3.15
N LEU A 352 15.14 -23.08 -4.46
CA LEU A 352 13.82 -23.06 -5.06
C LEU A 352 13.55 -24.40 -5.75
N SER A 353 12.45 -25.07 -5.38
CA SER A 353 12.05 -26.29 -6.07
C SER A 353 11.56 -25.99 -7.50
N ARG A 354 11.72 -26.96 -8.40
CA ARG A 354 11.25 -26.83 -9.79
C ARG A 354 9.73 -26.62 -9.87
N SER A 355 8.98 -27.27 -8.98
CA SER A 355 7.54 -27.08 -8.88
C SER A 355 7.16 -25.66 -8.44
N ALA A 356 7.89 -25.07 -7.48
CA ALA A 356 7.66 -23.70 -7.03
C ALA A 356 8.02 -22.67 -8.10
N TYR A 357 9.09 -22.94 -8.86
CA TYR A 357 9.47 -22.13 -10.02
C TYR A 357 8.36 -22.14 -11.09
N GLU A 358 7.86 -23.31 -11.48
CA GLU A 358 6.81 -23.46 -12.50
C GLU A 358 5.49 -22.84 -12.06
N ALA A 359 5.10 -23.03 -10.79
CA ALA A 359 3.90 -22.41 -10.23
C ALA A 359 4.01 -20.87 -10.24
N THR A 360 5.13 -20.32 -9.79
CA THR A 360 5.39 -18.88 -9.80
C THR A 360 5.40 -18.33 -11.22
N LYS A 361 5.98 -19.07 -12.18
CA LYS A 361 6.03 -18.68 -13.60
C LYS A 361 4.64 -18.54 -14.17
N ARG A 362 3.77 -19.50 -13.87
CA ARG A 362 2.38 -19.47 -14.32
C ARG A 362 1.61 -18.31 -13.71
N CYS A 363 1.73 -18.08 -12.41
CA CYS A 363 1.11 -16.92 -11.76
C CYS A 363 1.64 -15.58 -12.32
N HIS A 364 2.94 -15.47 -12.56
CA HIS A 364 3.55 -14.26 -13.14
C HIS A 364 3.06 -13.99 -14.56
N LEU A 365 2.88 -15.03 -15.39
CA LEU A 365 2.28 -14.89 -16.72
C LEU A 365 0.82 -14.45 -16.64
N LEU A 366 0.01 -15.06 -15.77
CA LEU A 366 -1.39 -14.66 -15.57
C LEU A 366 -1.50 -13.20 -15.09
N MET A 367 -0.55 -12.73 -14.27
CA MET A 367 -0.47 -11.32 -13.87
C MET A 367 -0.14 -10.40 -15.04
N LYS A 368 0.84 -10.77 -15.89
CA LYS A 368 1.24 -9.97 -17.06
C LYS A 368 0.11 -9.81 -18.08
N GLU A 369 -0.68 -10.86 -18.25
CA GLU A 369 -1.86 -10.85 -19.13
C GLU A 369 -3.10 -10.21 -18.46
N GLY A 370 -3.03 -9.83 -17.18
CA GLY A 370 -4.09 -9.14 -16.47
C GLY A 370 -5.21 -10.04 -15.93
N PHE A 371 -5.07 -11.36 -15.95
CA PHE A 371 -6.09 -12.30 -15.47
C PHE A 371 -6.20 -12.33 -13.94
N ILE A 372 -5.07 -12.16 -13.23
CA ILE A 372 -5.03 -12.11 -11.77
C ILE A 372 -4.20 -10.92 -11.31
N SER A 373 -4.57 -10.31 -10.18
CA SER A 373 -3.78 -9.27 -9.54
C SER A 373 -2.56 -9.86 -8.83
N ALA A 374 -1.61 -8.99 -8.46
CA ALA A 374 -0.46 -9.40 -7.65
C ALA A 374 -0.88 -10.02 -6.31
N GLU A 375 -1.86 -9.43 -5.64
CA GLU A 375 -2.38 -9.95 -4.36
C GLU A 375 -2.98 -11.35 -4.52
N GLN A 376 -3.77 -11.57 -5.57
CA GLN A 376 -4.34 -12.87 -5.88
C GLN A 376 -3.24 -13.90 -6.16
N ALA A 377 -2.23 -13.53 -6.95
CA ALA A 377 -1.09 -14.40 -7.23
C ALA A 377 -0.35 -14.83 -5.96
N VAL A 378 -0.12 -13.91 -5.01
CA VAL A 378 0.55 -14.22 -3.74
C VAL A 378 -0.30 -15.19 -2.89
N ILE A 379 -1.61 -14.97 -2.81
CA ILE A 379 -2.53 -15.88 -2.09
C ILE A 379 -2.56 -17.27 -2.73
N VAL A 380 -2.66 -17.34 -4.07
CA VAL A 380 -2.64 -18.61 -4.80
C VAL A 380 -1.37 -19.38 -4.53
N LEU A 381 -0.20 -18.73 -4.63
CA LEU A 381 1.08 -19.39 -4.40
C LEU A 381 1.24 -19.87 -2.96
N HIS A 382 0.73 -19.10 -2.00
CA HIS A 382 0.73 -19.52 -0.61
C HIS A 382 -0.15 -20.75 -0.38
N HIS A 383 -1.42 -20.70 -0.82
CA HIS A 383 -2.34 -21.84 -0.73
C HIS A 383 -1.77 -23.09 -1.41
N TRP A 384 -1.22 -22.93 -2.62
CA TRP A 384 -0.57 -24.01 -3.36
C TRP A 384 0.58 -24.64 -2.58
N SER A 385 1.44 -23.83 -1.96
CA SER A 385 2.59 -24.33 -1.20
C SER A 385 2.19 -25.09 0.09
N TRP A 386 1.03 -24.79 0.66
CA TRP A 386 0.53 -25.42 1.89
C TRP A 386 -0.42 -26.58 1.64
N SER A 387 -1.24 -26.53 0.60
CA SER A 387 -2.25 -27.56 0.32
C SER A 387 -1.67 -28.80 -0.37
N GLY A 388 -0.53 -28.65 -1.07
CA GLY A 388 0.02 -29.70 -1.92
C GLY A 388 -0.86 -30.04 -3.13
N GLU A 389 -1.93 -29.28 -3.38
CA GLU A 389 -2.80 -29.46 -4.53
C GLU A 389 -2.16 -28.91 -5.80
N GLY A 390 -2.61 -29.37 -6.97
CA GLY A 390 -2.20 -28.75 -8.24
C GLY A 390 -2.66 -27.29 -8.33
N LEU A 391 -1.79 -26.41 -8.84
CA LEU A 391 -2.04 -24.97 -8.95
C LEU A 391 -3.40 -24.63 -9.62
N THR A 392 -3.79 -25.40 -10.63
CA THR A 392 -5.08 -25.21 -11.32
C THR A 392 -6.28 -25.42 -10.38
N ARG A 393 -6.21 -26.40 -9.47
CA ARG A 393 -7.28 -26.66 -8.49
C ARG A 393 -7.38 -25.52 -7.49
N VAL A 394 -6.25 -25.00 -7.03
CA VAL A 394 -6.22 -23.83 -6.13
C VAL A 394 -6.87 -22.61 -6.78
N LEU A 395 -6.57 -22.35 -8.06
CA LEU A 395 -7.20 -21.27 -8.82
C LEU A 395 -8.72 -21.46 -8.95
N GLN A 396 -9.19 -22.70 -9.20
CA GLN A 396 -10.61 -23.02 -9.28
C GLN A 396 -11.32 -22.85 -7.93
N ASN A 397 -10.71 -23.34 -6.84
CA ASN A 397 -11.26 -23.23 -5.50
C ASN A 397 -11.42 -21.77 -5.07
N LEU A 398 -10.48 -20.90 -5.48
CA LEU A 398 -10.51 -19.46 -5.21
C LEU A 398 -11.34 -18.69 -6.25
N ARG A 399 -11.96 -19.37 -7.23
CA ARG A 399 -12.74 -18.77 -8.34
C ARG A 399 -11.95 -17.76 -9.18
N TRP A 400 -10.65 -18.00 -9.35
CA TRP A 400 -9.72 -17.19 -10.15
C TRP A 400 -9.17 -17.96 -11.35
N ASP A 401 -9.89 -18.99 -11.80
CA ASP A 401 -9.56 -19.81 -12.96
C ASP A 401 -9.86 -19.13 -14.31
N GLY A 402 -10.49 -17.96 -14.29
CA GLY A 402 -10.80 -17.17 -15.48
C GLY A 402 -11.96 -17.77 -16.28
N GLY A 403 -13.13 -17.92 -15.65
CA GLY A 403 -14.33 -18.51 -16.26
C GLY A 403 -14.80 -17.93 -17.61
N GLU A 404 -14.22 -16.81 -18.05
CA GLU A 404 -14.35 -16.28 -19.41
C GLU A 404 -12.95 -16.13 -20.04
N LEU A 405 -12.44 -17.21 -20.64
CA LEU A 405 -11.23 -17.19 -21.47
C LEU A 405 -11.62 -16.97 -22.95
N PRO A 406 -11.48 -15.78 -23.54
CA PRO A 406 -11.25 -15.67 -24.96
C PRO A 406 -9.74 -15.54 -25.18
N THR A 407 -9.07 -16.65 -25.51
CA THR A 407 -8.15 -16.76 -26.67
C THR A 407 -7.18 -17.95 -26.57
N LEU A 408 -6.94 -18.50 -27.76
CA LEU A 408 -6.19 -19.72 -28.12
C LEU A 408 -4.77 -19.89 -27.53
N LYS A 409 -4.20 -18.91 -26.82
CA LYS A 409 -2.86 -19.04 -26.20
C LYS A 409 -2.87 -19.76 -24.85
N ALA A 410 -3.98 -19.74 -24.10
CA ALA A 410 -4.07 -20.45 -22.81
C ALA A 410 -4.09 -21.99 -22.98
N MET A 411 -4.46 -22.49 -24.16
CA MET A 411 -4.42 -23.93 -24.48
C MET A 411 -3.03 -24.44 -24.86
N ALA A 412 -2.09 -23.57 -25.26
CA ALA A 412 -0.73 -23.98 -25.62
C ALA A 412 0.15 -24.37 -24.41
N PHE A 413 -0.33 -24.15 -23.18
CA PHE A 413 0.40 -24.44 -21.95
C PHE A 413 -0.24 -25.57 -21.11
N ARG A 414 -1.13 -26.37 -21.71
CA ARG A 414 -1.48 -27.70 -21.19
C ARG A 414 -0.60 -28.75 -21.88
N ALA A 415 0.65 -28.87 -21.43
CA ALA A 415 1.48 -30.06 -21.60
C ALA A 415 2.40 -30.18 -20.39
#